data_AF-G3Y6B1-F1
#
_entry.id   AF-G3Y6B1-F1
#
_cell.length_a   1.000
_cell.length_b   1.000
_cell.length_c   1.000
_cell.angle_alpha   90.00
_cell.angle_beta   90.00
_cell.angle_gamma   90.00
#
_symmetry.space_group_name_H-M   'P 1'
#
loop_
_entity.id
_entity.type
_entity.pdbx_description
1 polymer ?
#
loop_
_entity_poly.entity_id
_entity_poly.type
_entity_poly.pdbx_seq_one_letter_code
_entity_poly.pdbx_strand_id
1 'polypeptide(L)'
;MHDVERQKQALRDHIRAIKPHCPGWSIAFTHVHPEYWGELKPIIEEEVMSSSLHLVTDHFALLKAASMLPAEYEGDITRQPGFTEIMDLVRSGLLYVKLSAPYRVSHEAPRYADVKPLVRAFVDANPRQILWGSDW
;
A
#
# COMPACT_ATOMS: atom_id res chain seq x y z
N MET A 1 12.47 -7.80 -0.49
CA MET A 1 13.55 -7.12 -1.24
C MET A 1 13.86 -5.82 -0.49
N HIS A 2 15.07 -5.68 0.07
CA HIS A 2 15.48 -4.55 0.92
C HIS A 2 16.30 -3.51 0.11
N ASP A 3 15.91 -3.28 -1.15
CA ASP A 3 16.64 -2.47 -2.12
C ASP A 3 15.62 -1.78 -3.02
N VAL A 4 15.51 -0.46 -2.89
CA VAL A 4 14.49 0.34 -3.58
C VAL A 4 14.72 0.39 -5.09
N GLU A 5 15.97 0.39 -5.55
CA GLU A 5 16.28 0.43 -6.99
C GLU A 5 15.87 -0.87 -7.67
N ARG A 6 16.12 -2.00 -7.02
CA ARG A 6 15.62 -3.30 -7.51
C ARG A 6 14.10 -3.37 -7.52
N GLN A 7 13.42 -2.74 -6.58
CA GLN A 7 11.95 -2.69 -6.56
C GLN A 7 11.40 -1.83 -7.70
N LYS A 8 11.98 -0.65 -7.94
CA LYS A 8 11.64 0.20 -9.10
C LYS A 8 11.82 -0.57 -10.40
N GLN A 9 12.96 -1.26 -10.56
CA GLN A 9 13.26 -2.05 -11.75
C GLN A 9 12.26 -3.21 -11.91
N ALA A 10 11.99 -3.95 -10.83
CA ALA A 10 11.02 -5.04 -10.85
C ALA A 10 9.63 -4.53 -11.28
N LEU A 11 9.14 -3.42 -10.71
CA LEU A 11 7.84 -2.86 -11.08
C LEU A 11 7.76 -2.55 -12.58
N ARG A 12 8.78 -1.87 -13.12
CA ARG A 12 8.84 -1.54 -14.56
C ARG A 12 8.86 -2.77 -15.44
N ASP A 13 9.67 -3.77 -15.08
CA ASP A 13 9.80 -4.99 -15.89
C ASP A 13 8.48 -5.78 -15.92
N HIS A 14 7.78 -5.86 -14.78
CA HIS A 14 6.47 -6.54 -14.73
C HIS A 14 5.40 -5.76 -15.49
N ILE A 15 5.34 -4.43 -15.36
CA ILE A 15 4.41 -3.61 -16.14
C ILE A 15 4.68 -3.77 -17.63
N ARG A 16 5.95 -3.69 -18.07
CA ARG A 16 6.33 -3.87 -19.47
C ARG A 16 5.94 -5.25 -20.01
N ALA A 17 6.09 -6.30 -19.20
CA ALA A 17 5.73 -7.65 -19.60
C ALA A 17 4.21 -7.87 -19.69
N ILE A 18 3.42 -7.26 -18.80
CA ILE A 18 1.98 -7.51 -18.70
C ILE A 18 1.17 -6.59 -19.61
N LYS A 19 1.55 -5.30 -19.69
CA LYS A 19 0.81 -4.25 -20.41
C LYS A 19 0.41 -4.62 -21.85
N PRO A 20 1.25 -5.26 -22.68
CA PRO A 20 0.88 -5.59 -24.07
C PRO A 20 -0.12 -6.75 -24.20
N HIS A 21 -0.21 -7.61 -23.19
CA HIS A 21 -0.91 -8.90 -23.30
C HIS A 21 -2.21 -8.97 -22.47
N CYS A 22 -2.28 -8.20 -21.38
CA CYS A 22 -3.31 -8.35 -20.36
C CYS A 22 -3.90 -6.99 -19.94
N PRO A 23 -4.60 -6.26 -20.84
CA PRO A 23 -5.24 -5.01 -20.47
C PRO A 23 -6.28 -5.24 -19.37
N GLY A 24 -6.31 -4.37 -18.36
CA GLY A 24 -7.26 -4.44 -17.24
C GLY A 24 -6.84 -5.36 -16.10
N TRP A 25 -5.68 -6.04 -16.19
CA TRP A 25 -5.18 -6.85 -15.10
C TRP A 25 -4.67 -6.01 -13.93
N SER A 26 -4.73 -6.61 -12.75
CA SER A 26 -4.14 -6.05 -11.53
C SER A 26 -2.82 -6.75 -11.19
N ILE A 27 -1.85 -5.98 -10.69
CA ILE A 27 -0.58 -6.48 -10.18
C ILE A 27 -0.58 -6.31 -8.66
N ALA A 28 -0.38 -7.40 -7.92
CA ALA A 28 -0.14 -7.32 -6.48
C ALA A 28 1.35 -7.02 -6.23
N PHE A 29 1.62 -5.93 -5.51
CA PHE A 29 2.97 -5.44 -5.24
C PHE A 29 3.05 -4.89 -3.81
N THR A 30 3.62 -5.72 -2.94
CA THR A 30 3.67 -5.47 -1.49
C THR A 30 5.12 -5.40 -1.01
N HIS A 31 5.41 -4.46 -0.12
CA HIS A 31 6.76 -4.12 0.32
C HIS A 31 6.81 -4.03 1.82
N VAL A 32 7.93 -4.47 2.40
CA VAL A 32 8.15 -4.43 3.86
C VAL A 32 8.77 -3.12 4.35
N HIS A 33 9.05 -2.18 3.44
CA HIS A 33 9.67 -0.89 3.69
C HIS A 33 8.73 0.25 3.27
N PRO A 34 7.85 0.72 4.18
CA PRO A 34 6.98 1.86 3.89
C PRO A 34 7.75 3.12 3.46
N GLU A 35 8.98 3.31 3.93
CA GLU A 35 9.84 4.44 3.56
C GLU A 35 10.14 4.52 2.05
N TYR A 36 10.05 3.42 1.32
CA TYR A 36 10.31 3.40 -0.13
C TYR A 36 9.16 3.96 -0.97
N TRP A 37 7.96 4.16 -0.39
CA TRP A 37 6.84 4.75 -1.13
C TRP A 37 7.13 6.16 -1.64
N GLY A 38 8.00 6.92 -0.97
CA GLY A 38 8.54 8.20 -1.44
C GLY A 38 9.13 8.12 -2.85
N GLU A 39 9.90 7.06 -3.10
CA GLU A 39 10.61 6.87 -4.37
C GLU A 39 9.83 6.04 -5.38
N LEU A 40 8.89 5.21 -4.91
CA LEU A 40 8.03 4.39 -5.78
C LEU A 40 6.86 5.20 -6.35
N LYS A 41 6.31 6.15 -5.59
CA LYS A 41 5.19 7.01 -6.02
C LYS A 41 5.37 7.61 -7.42
N PRO A 42 6.47 8.32 -7.75
CA PRO A 42 6.62 8.90 -9.08
C PRO A 42 6.66 7.85 -10.20
N ILE A 43 7.22 6.66 -9.92
CA ILE A 43 7.26 5.56 -10.90
C ILE A 43 5.86 5.00 -11.13
N ILE A 44 5.09 4.82 -10.06
CA ILE A 44 3.71 4.35 -10.14
C ILE A 44 2.86 5.37 -10.90
N GLU A 45 3.00 6.65 -10.59
CA GLU A 45 2.33 7.74 -11.30
C GLU A 45 2.65 7.70 -12.80
N GLU A 46 3.91 7.60 -13.20
CA GLU A 46 4.31 7.53 -14.61
C GLU A 46 3.80 6.27 -15.33
N GLU A 47 4.07 5.10 -14.76
CA GLU A 47 3.86 3.81 -15.42
C GLU A 47 2.41 3.36 -15.36
N VAL A 48 1.72 3.57 -14.24
CA VAL A 48 0.34 3.11 -14.03
C VAL A 48 -0.65 4.07 -14.68
N MET A 49 -0.50 5.39 -14.56
CA MET A 49 -1.41 6.33 -15.25
C MET A 49 -1.40 6.15 -16.76
N SER A 50 -0.24 5.79 -17.34
CA SER A 50 -0.10 5.54 -18.77
C SER A 50 -0.56 4.14 -19.20
N SER A 51 -1.15 3.36 -18.28
CA SER A 51 -1.58 1.98 -18.51
C SER A 51 -3.03 1.75 -18.08
N SER A 52 -3.67 0.73 -18.63
CA SER A 52 -4.94 0.21 -18.12
C SER A 52 -4.74 -0.83 -17.01
N LEU A 53 -3.60 -0.79 -16.31
CA LEU A 53 -3.29 -1.72 -15.22
C LEU A 53 -3.69 -1.11 -13.88
N HIS A 54 -3.91 -1.97 -12.90
CA HIS A 54 -4.19 -1.56 -11.53
C HIS A 54 -3.13 -2.14 -10.59
N LEU A 55 -2.65 -1.35 -9.64
CA LEU A 55 -1.73 -1.83 -8.62
C LEU A 55 -2.49 -2.13 -7.33
N VAL A 56 -2.17 -3.24 -6.68
CA VAL A 56 -2.73 -3.62 -5.38
C VAL A 56 -1.57 -3.80 -4.41
N THR A 57 -1.64 -3.17 -3.23
CA THR A 57 -0.73 -3.48 -2.13
C THR A 57 -1.47 -4.19 -1.00
N ASP A 58 -0.87 -5.25 -0.49
CA ASP A 58 -1.50 -6.13 0.48
C ASP A 58 -1.36 -5.63 1.92
N HIS A 59 -2.19 -6.18 2.80
CA HIS A 59 -2.04 -6.11 4.25
C HIS A 59 -1.84 -4.68 4.78
N PHE A 60 -2.76 -3.77 4.45
CA PHE A 60 -2.71 -2.36 4.88
C PHE A 60 -1.46 -1.61 4.37
N ALA A 61 -0.88 -2.04 3.24
CA ALA A 61 0.42 -1.56 2.74
C ALA A 61 1.57 -1.75 3.77
N LEU A 62 1.36 -2.61 4.76
CA LEU A 62 2.19 -2.80 5.96
C LEU A 62 2.42 -1.55 6.82
N LEU A 63 1.60 -0.49 6.65
CA LEU A 63 1.53 0.62 7.61
C LEU A 63 1.09 0.10 8.98
N LYS A 64 1.78 0.52 10.03
CA LYS A 64 1.56 0.07 11.40
C LYS A 64 0.45 0.84 12.08
N ALA A 65 -0.38 0.11 12.81
CA ALA A 65 -1.34 0.66 13.75
C ALA A 65 -0.62 1.15 15.02
N ALA A 66 -1.33 1.88 15.87
CA ALA A 66 -0.75 2.56 17.04
C ALA A 66 0.03 1.60 17.96
N SER A 67 -0.44 0.36 18.16
CA SER A 67 0.25 -0.60 19.03
C SER A 67 1.59 -1.11 18.48
N MET A 68 1.83 -0.99 17.18
CA MET A 68 3.07 -1.43 16.51
C MET A 68 3.95 -0.29 16.03
N LEU A 69 3.55 0.97 16.24
CA LEU A 69 4.37 2.12 15.88
C LEU A 69 5.52 2.30 16.87
N PRO A 70 6.73 2.67 16.39
CA PRO A 70 7.78 3.19 17.25
C PRO A 70 7.29 4.35 18.12
N ALA A 71 7.83 4.43 19.35
CA ALA A 71 7.40 5.39 20.35
C ALA A 71 7.54 6.86 19.90
N GLU A 72 8.50 7.16 19.01
CA GLU A 72 8.72 8.51 18.45
C GLU A 72 7.54 9.08 17.65
N TYR A 73 6.62 8.21 17.20
CA TYR A 73 5.41 8.62 16.49
C TYR A 73 4.25 8.89 17.44
N GLU A 74 4.38 8.60 18.74
CA GLU A 74 3.37 8.88 19.79
C GLU A 74 1.97 8.32 19.45
N GLY A 75 1.93 7.18 18.74
CA GLY A 75 0.68 6.54 18.28
C GLY A 75 0.00 7.25 17.10
N ASP A 76 0.58 8.32 16.57
CA ASP A 76 0.09 9.02 15.38
C ASP A 76 0.48 8.26 14.11
N ILE A 77 -0.51 7.54 13.55
CA ILE A 77 -0.35 6.77 12.32
C ILE A 77 0.04 7.62 11.11
N THR A 78 -0.20 8.92 11.12
CA THR A 78 0.03 9.79 9.96
C THR A 78 1.49 10.21 9.81
N ARG A 79 2.27 10.10 10.90
CA ARG A 79 3.69 10.49 10.93
C ARG A 79 4.65 9.40 10.47
N GLN A 80 4.15 8.18 10.25
CA GLN A 80 5.00 7.05 9.85
C GLN A 80 5.40 7.16 8.36
N PRO A 81 6.58 6.62 7.98
CA PRO A 81 7.06 6.69 6.60
C PRO A 81 6.08 6.06 5.60
N GLY A 82 5.96 6.68 4.43
CA GLY A 82 5.11 6.20 3.33
C GLY A 82 3.62 6.49 3.49
N PHE A 83 3.15 6.93 4.67
CA PHE A 83 1.73 7.18 4.91
C PHE A 83 1.16 8.17 3.88
N THR A 84 1.78 9.33 3.73
CA THR A 84 1.33 10.39 2.82
C THR A 84 1.29 9.90 1.38
N GLU A 85 2.37 9.25 0.92
CA GLU A 85 2.48 8.78 -0.46
C GLU A 85 1.44 7.72 -0.81
N ILE A 86 1.19 6.78 0.11
CA ILE A 86 0.14 5.77 -0.07
C ILE A 86 -1.24 6.45 -0.13
N MET A 87 -1.54 7.39 0.78
CA MET A 87 -2.82 8.10 0.75
C MET A 87 -3.03 8.86 -0.55
N ASP A 88 -1.98 9.50 -1.08
CA ASP A 88 -2.04 10.22 -2.35
C ASP A 88 -2.32 9.27 -3.53
N LEU A 89 -1.66 8.11 -3.59
CA LEU A 89 -1.87 7.10 -4.63
C LEU A 89 -3.27 6.47 -4.55
N VAL A 90 -3.79 6.25 -3.34
CA VAL A 90 -5.17 5.79 -3.13
C VAL A 90 -6.16 6.86 -3.58
N ARG A 91 -5.93 8.12 -3.20
CA ARG A 91 -6.77 9.26 -3.57
C ARG A 91 -6.82 9.47 -5.08
N SER A 92 -5.71 9.32 -5.78
CA SER A 92 -5.63 9.43 -7.24
C SER A 92 -6.22 8.23 -7.98
N GLY A 93 -6.51 7.12 -7.28
CA GLY A 93 -7.09 5.93 -7.88
C GLY A 93 -6.07 5.00 -8.55
N LEU A 94 -4.78 5.18 -8.26
CA LEU A 94 -3.68 4.41 -8.84
C LEU A 94 -3.28 3.20 -8.01
N LEU A 95 -3.67 3.16 -6.74
CA LEU A 95 -3.32 2.11 -5.82
C LEU A 95 -4.54 1.60 -5.06
N TYR A 96 -4.79 0.31 -5.17
CA TYR A 96 -5.69 -0.41 -4.28
C TYR A 96 -4.94 -0.85 -3.02
N VAL A 97 -5.60 -0.76 -1.87
CA VAL A 97 -5.10 -1.32 -0.60
C VAL A 97 -6.00 -2.46 -0.15
N LYS A 98 -5.41 -3.64 0.09
CA LYS A 98 -6.13 -4.80 0.61
C LYS A 98 -6.07 -4.86 2.12
N LEU A 99 -7.22 -4.74 2.78
CA LEU A 99 -7.41 -4.94 4.21
C LEU A 99 -7.44 -6.45 4.50
N SER A 100 -6.35 -6.96 5.07
CA SER A 100 -6.15 -8.39 5.35
C SER A 100 -5.04 -8.55 6.39
N ALA A 101 -5.01 -9.68 7.10
CA ALA A 101 -3.94 -10.01 8.04
C ALA A 101 -3.62 -8.91 9.07
N PRO A 102 -4.60 -8.40 9.85
CA PRO A 102 -4.36 -7.28 10.78
C PRO A 102 -3.27 -7.57 11.82
N TYR A 103 -3.00 -8.84 12.14
CA TYR A 103 -1.88 -9.28 12.98
C TYR A 103 -0.49 -8.90 12.45
N ARG A 104 -0.35 -8.50 11.17
CA ARG A 104 0.92 -8.00 10.60
C ARG A 104 1.18 -6.53 10.93
N VAL A 105 0.17 -5.80 11.38
CA VAL A 105 0.20 -4.35 11.58
C VAL A 105 -0.33 -3.90 12.94
N SER A 106 -0.85 -4.81 13.77
CA SER A 106 -1.35 -4.52 15.13
C SER A 106 -1.06 -5.67 16.10
N HIS A 107 -0.82 -5.32 17.36
CA HIS A 107 -0.71 -6.24 18.50
C HIS A 107 -2.03 -6.44 19.27
N GLU A 108 -3.12 -5.72 18.95
CA GLU A 108 -4.38 -5.74 19.73
C GLU A 108 -5.32 -6.89 19.37
N ALA A 109 -4.78 -8.08 19.11
CA ALA A 109 -5.59 -9.28 18.91
C ALA A 109 -6.52 -9.52 20.12
N PRO A 110 -7.73 -10.06 19.92
CA PRO A 110 -8.29 -10.51 18.64
C PRO A 110 -9.10 -9.44 17.90
N ARG A 111 -9.31 -8.25 18.50
CA ARG A 111 -10.22 -7.23 17.96
C ARG A 111 -9.53 -6.23 17.03
N TYR A 112 -8.21 -6.04 17.17
CA TYR A 112 -7.39 -5.12 16.37
C TYR A 112 -7.99 -3.70 16.31
N ALA A 113 -8.41 -3.17 17.46
CA ALA A 113 -9.19 -1.95 17.53
C ALA A 113 -8.39 -0.71 17.07
N ASP A 114 -7.09 -0.71 17.34
CA ASP A 114 -6.12 0.27 16.88
C ASP A 114 -5.88 0.31 15.36
N VAL A 115 -6.38 -0.64 14.58
CA VAL A 115 -6.33 -0.60 13.10
C VAL A 115 -7.40 0.33 12.52
N LYS A 116 -8.43 0.68 13.30
CA LYS A 116 -9.56 1.52 12.87
C LYS A 116 -9.13 2.88 12.28
N PRO A 117 -8.15 3.62 12.84
CA PRO A 117 -7.66 4.85 12.23
C PRO A 117 -7.07 4.65 10.83
N LEU A 118 -6.30 3.58 10.60
CA LEU A 118 -5.75 3.25 9.28
C LEU A 118 -6.87 2.96 8.28
N VAL A 119 -7.84 2.12 8.66
CA VAL A 119 -9.00 1.80 7.80
C VAL A 119 -9.75 3.06 7.42
N ARG A 120 -9.99 3.97 8.37
CA ARG A 120 -10.64 5.25 8.10
C ARG A 120 -9.84 6.10 7.14
N ALA A 121 -8.54 6.26 7.35
CA ALA A 121 -7.68 7.03 6.45
C ALA A 121 -7.75 6.52 5.01
N PHE A 122 -7.68 5.21 4.81
CA PHE A 122 -7.82 4.58 3.50
C PHE A 122 -9.20 4.82 2.86
N VAL A 123 -10.28 4.59 3.63
CA VAL A 123 -11.67 4.77 3.16
C VAL A 123 -11.96 6.23 2.83
N ASP A 124 -11.49 7.17 3.67
CA ASP A 124 -11.64 8.61 3.47
C ASP A 124 -10.82 9.12 2.28
N ALA A 125 -9.67 8.48 1.99
CA ALA A 125 -8.87 8.79 0.80
C ALA A 125 -9.60 8.39 -0.49
N ASN A 126 -10.06 7.14 -0.59
CA ASN A 126 -10.89 6.68 -1.70
C ASN A 126 -11.52 5.30 -1.40
N PRO A 127 -12.83 5.21 -1.10
CA PRO A 127 -13.46 3.93 -0.75
C PRO A 127 -13.50 2.94 -1.92
N ARG A 128 -13.37 3.41 -3.17
CA ARG A 128 -13.36 2.55 -4.37
C ARG A 128 -12.03 1.85 -4.61
N GLN A 129 -11.00 2.20 -3.84
CA GLN A 129 -9.66 1.61 -3.93
C GLN A 129 -9.37 0.65 -2.78
N ILE A 130 -10.38 0.33 -1.96
CA ILE A 130 -10.19 -0.51 -0.78
C ILE A 130 -10.77 -1.90 -1.04
N LEU A 131 -9.95 -2.92 -0.80
CA LEU A 131 -10.32 -4.32 -0.94
C LEU A 131 -10.27 -5.02 0.43
N TRP A 132 -10.93 -6.16 0.57
CA TRP A 132 -10.84 -7.01 1.75
C TRP A 132 -10.38 -8.42 1.35
N GLY A 133 -9.60 -9.08 2.20
CA GLY A 133 -9.25 -10.49 2.06
C GLY A 133 -8.95 -11.17 3.39
N SER A 134 -9.19 -12.48 3.48
CA SER A 134 -9.03 -13.26 4.72
C SER A 134 -7.58 -13.52 5.14
N ASP A 135 -6.65 -13.56 4.18
CA ASP A 135 -5.28 -14.10 4.38
C ASP A 135 -5.27 -15.60 4.74
N TRP A 136 -6.16 -16.39 4.10
CA TRP A 136 -6.21 -17.86 4.25
C TRP A 136 -5.56 -18.57 3.06
#